data_AF-A0A1Q6X185-F1
#
_entry.id   AF-A0A1Q6X185-F1
#
_cell.length_a   1.000
_cell.length_b   1.000
_cell.length_c   1.000
_cell.angle_alpha   90.00
_cell.angle_beta   90.00
_cell.angle_gamma   90.00
#
_symmetry.space_group_name_H-M   'P 1'
#
loop_
_entity.id
_entity.type
_entity.pdbx_description
1 polymer ?
#
loop_
_entity_poly.entity_id
_entity_poly.type
_entity_poly.pdbx_seq_one_letter_code
_entity_poly.pdbx_strand_id
1 'polypeptide(L)'
;MTKKLALLSLLAIPFLLSRSDEPTPEGVGHWSASALGHVTQSLSADAASDPHHLAVKQLTDYPNESFLLVHREADGQPEWHETQADVFFVQSGSATLVVGGTLLNGETVAPHEKRNGTIQGGFRRKLVAGDVVRIPARMPHQLLLDGAHQFNYLVVKVKGY
;
A
#
# COMPACT_ATOMS: atom_id res chain seq x y z
N MET A 1 49.28 41.29 2.52
CA MET A 1 48.77 39.91 2.38
C MET A 1 47.77 39.64 3.50
N THR A 2 46.50 39.90 3.28
CA THR A 2 45.41 39.73 4.26
C THR A 2 44.77 38.36 4.08
N LYS A 3 44.93 37.46 5.04
CA LYS A 3 44.25 36.15 5.07
C LYS A 3 42.83 36.35 5.62
N LYS A 4 41.82 36.10 4.78
CA LYS A 4 40.41 35.97 5.22
C LYS A 4 40.22 34.59 5.84
N LEU A 5 39.83 34.54 7.12
CA LEU A 5 39.31 33.32 7.76
C LEU A 5 37.85 33.16 7.32
N ALA A 6 37.53 32.08 6.59
CA ALA A 6 36.17 31.68 6.31
C ALA A 6 35.74 30.67 7.37
N LEU A 7 34.75 31.03 8.18
CA LEU A 7 34.13 30.16 9.17
C LEU A 7 33.11 29.28 8.43
N LEU A 8 33.40 27.98 8.25
CA LEU A 8 32.41 27.01 7.79
C LEU A 8 31.49 26.67 8.98
N SER A 9 30.27 27.19 8.96
CA SER A 9 29.18 26.71 9.80
C SER A 9 28.61 25.41 9.21
N LEU A 10 28.92 24.27 9.84
CA LEU A 10 28.15 23.05 9.66
C LEU A 10 26.78 23.25 10.31
N LEU A 11 25.75 23.55 9.51
CA LEU A 11 24.37 23.39 9.94
C LEU A 11 24.04 21.89 9.85
N ALA A 12 24.14 21.18 10.97
CA ALA A 12 23.52 19.87 11.09
C ALA A 12 22.00 20.09 11.05
N ILE A 13 21.37 19.75 9.93
CA ILE A 13 19.90 19.71 9.83
C ILE A 13 19.47 18.41 10.54
N PRO A 14 18.81 18.48 11.70
CA PRO A 14 18.26 17.28 12.29
C PRO A 14 17.14 16.79 11.37
N PHE A 15 17.27 15.56 10.87
CA PHE A 15 16.15 14.83 10.28
C PHE A 15 15.09 14.68 11.37
N LEU A 16 14.11 15.58 11.39
CA LEU A 16 12.90 15.41 12.17
C LEU A 16 12.15 14.24 11.54
N LEU A 17 12.12 13.11 12.24
CA LEU A 17 11.15 12.05 12.02
C LEU A 17 9.77 12.65 12.29
N SER A 18 9.14 13.21 11.26
CA SER A 18 7.73 13.59 11.30
C SER A 18 6.91 12.31 11.29
N ARG A 19 6.72 11.71 12.46
CA ARG A 19 5.55 10.87 12.68
C ARG A 19 4.37 11.84 12.57
N SER A 20 3.48 11.63 11.62
CA SER A 20 2.23 12.40 11.58
C SER A 20 1.45 12.05 12.84
N ASP A 21 1.57 12.87 13.89
CA ASP A 21 0.74 12.84 15.10
C ASP A 21 -0.66 13.39 14.76
N GLU A 22 -1.26 12.92 13.66
CA GLU A 22 -2.67 13.19 13.43
C GLU A 22 -3.48 12.42 14.48
N PRO A 23 -4.40 13.09 15.20
CA PRO A 23 -5.22 12.44 16.19
C PRO A 23 -6.03 11.33 15.53
N THR A 24 -6.20 10.21 16.23
CA THR A 24 -7.10 9.15 15.78
C THR A 24 -8.47 9.75 15.46
N PRO A 25 -9.04 9.52 14.27
CA PRO A 25 -10.34 10.05 13.93
C PRO A 25 -11.42 9.55 14.91
N GLU A 26 -12.24 10.49 15.40
CA GLU A 26 -13.35 10.19 16.30
C GLU A 26 -14.68 10.04 15.53
N GLY A 27 -15.59 9.21 16.05
CA GLY A 27 -16.95 9.07 15.51
C GLY A 27 -17.10 8.00 14.41
N VAL A 28 -18.16 8.14 13.61
CA VAL A 28 -18.51 7.16 12.55
C VAL A 28 -17.83 7.56 11.23
N GLY A 29 -16.95 6.69 10.72
CA GLY A 29 -16.45 6.79 9.36
C GLY A 29 -17.52 6.34 8.36
N HIS A 30 -17.88 7.21 7.42
CA HIS A 30 -18.80 6.88 6.33
C HIS A 30 -18.26 7.42 5.00
N TRP A 31 -18.12 6.52 4.02
CA TRP A 31 -17.73 6.86 2.65
C TRP A 31 -18.77 6.33 1.68
N SER A 32 -19.44 7.23 0.97
CA SER A 32 -20.36 6.84 -0.08
C SER A 32 -19.62 6.28 -1.29
N ALA A 33 -20.27 5.44 -2.09
CA ALA A 33 -19.70 4.94 -3.33
C ALA A 33 -19.26 6.07 -4.28
N SER A 34 -20.02 7.18 -4.33
CA SER A 34 -19.67 8.37 -5.11
C SER A 34 -18.38 9.02 -4.60
N ALA A 35 -18.24 9.21 -3.29
CA ALA A 35 -17.02 9.78 -2.70
C ALA A 35 -15.80 8.90 -3.01
N LEU A 36 -15.92 7.59 -2.84
CA LEU A 36 -14.84 6.65 -3.19
C LEU A 36 -14.54 6.67 -4.69
N GLY A 37 -15.56 6.79 -5.54
CA GLY A 37 -15.38 6.93 -6.99
C GLY A 37 -14.59 8.18 -7.37
N HIS A 38 -14.87 9.33 -6.75
CA HIS A 38 -14.11 10.56 -6.98
C HIS A 38 -12.64 10.43 -6.54
N VAL A 39 -12.39 9.82 -5.37
CA VAL A 39 -11.01 9.57 -4.92
C VAL A 39 -10.29 8.62 -5.87
N THR A 40 -10.93 7.53 -6.28
CA THR A 40 -10.36 6.57 -7.25
C THR A 40 -9.98 7.27 -8.56
N GLN A 41 -10.86 8.13 -9.08
CA GLN A 41 -10.60 8.88 -10.30
C GLN A 41 -9.42 9.85 -10.14
N SER A 42 -9.22 10.43 -8.97
CA SER A 42 -8.07 11.30 -8.72
C SER A 42 -6.74 10.55 -8.67
N LEU A 43 -6.75 9.25 -8.33
CA LEU A 43 -5.54 8.44 -8.22
C LEU A 43 -4.93 8.03 -9.56
N SER A 44 -5.68 8.13 -10.68
CA SER A 44 -5.15 7.70 -11.99
C SER A 44 -3.96 8.55 -12.44
N ALA A 45 -3.99 9.86 -12.18
CA ALA A 45 -2.87 10.75 -12.53
C ALA A 45 -1.61 10.45 -11.71
N ASP A 46 -1.79 10.16 -10.41
CA ASP A 46 -0.70 9.80 -9.52
C ASP A 46 -0.06 8.49 -9.96
N ALA A 47 -0.87 7.46 -10.26
CA ALA A 47 -0.37 6.16 -10.72
C ALA A 47 0.35 6.26 -12.08
N ALA A 48 -0.17 7.06 -13.01
CA ALA A 48 0.49 7.27 -14.31
C ALA A 48 1.91 7.85 -14.18
N SER A 49 2.19 8.58 -13.09
CA SER A 49 3.50 9.16 -12.79
C SER A 49 4.38 8.29 -11.88
N ASP A 50 3.81 7.29 -11.22
CA ASP A 50 4.51 6.39 -10.31
C ASP A 50 5.28 5.30 -11.08
N PRO A 51 6.56 5.02 -10.76
CA PRO A 51 7.34 3.98 -11.43
C PRO A 51 6.77 2.56 -11.34
N HIS A 52 5.88 2.29 -10.38
CA HIS A 52 5.19 1.01 -10.22
C HIS A 52 3.74 1.07 -10.71
N HIS A 53 3.33 2.18 -11.33
CA HIS A 53 1.97 2.43 -11.77
C HIS A 53 0.92 2.15 -10.70
N LEU A 54 1.23 2.60 -9.47
CA LEU A 54 0.44 2.40 -8.27
C LEU A 54 0.16 3.76 -7.62
N ALA A 55 -1.08 3.96 -7.19
CA ALA A 55 -1.43 5.07 -6.32
C ALA A 55 -2.30 4.60 -5.15
N VAL A 56 -2.02 5.14 -3.97
CA VAL A 56 -2.68 4.77 -2.72
C VAL A 56 -3.12 6.02 -1.98
N LYS A 57 -4.42 6.08 -1.63
CA LYS A 57 -4.96 7.07 -0.70
C LYS A 57 -5.28 6.40 0.63
N GLN A 58 -4.60 6.79 1.70
CA GLN A 58 -5.07 6.49 3.05
C GLN A 58 -6.30 7.36 3.34
N LEU A 59 -7.47 6.73 3.52
CA LEU A 59 -8.72 7.40 3.85
C LEU A 59 -8.79 7.73 5.34
N THR A 60 -8.31 6.81 6.17
CA THR A 60 -8.21 6.98 7.63
C THR A 60 -7.26 5.94 8.22
N ASP A 61 -6.76 6.23 9.42
CA ASP A 61 -5.95 5.33 10.23
C ASP A 61 -6.47 5.29 11.67
N TYR A 62 -6.93 4.11 12.09
CA TYR A 62 -7.36 3.79 13.45
C TYR A 62 -6.30 2.94 14.16
N PRO A 63 -6.38 2.78 15.49
CA PRO A 63 -5.41 1.99 16.24
C PRO A 63 -5.30 0.53 15.77
N ASN A 64 -6.44 -0.09 15.40
CA ASN A 64 -6.50 -1.50 15.02
C ASN A 64 -6.69 -1.72 13.52
N GLU A 65 -6.89 -0.66 12.74
CA GLU A 65 -7.15 -0.80 11.31
C GLU A 65 -6.86 0.47 10.52
N SER A 66 -6.47 0.31 9.26
CA SER A 66 -6.32 1.41 8.30
C SER A 66 -7.22 1.16 7.10
N PHE A 67 -7.79 2.22 6.53
CA PHE A 67 -8.57 2.13 5.30
C PHE A 67 -7.81 2.84 4.19
N LEU A 68 -7.50 2.12 3.12
CA LEU A 68 -6.79 2.66 1.97
C LEU A 68 -7.54 2.35 0.69
N LEU A 69 -7.62 3.34 -0.19
CA LEU A 69 -8.09 3.17 -1.55
C LEU A 69 -6.88 3.02 -2.47
N VAL A 70 -6.89 1.99 -3.30
CA VAL A 70 -5.74 1.64 -4.14
C VAL A 70 -6.15 1.55 -5.60
N HIS A 71 -5.35 2.19 -6.45
CA HIS A 71 -5.45 2.15 -7.90
C HIS A 71 -4.15 1.58 -8.48
N ARG A 72 -4.26 0.54 -9.32
CA ARG A 72 -3.14 -0.10 -10.01
C ARG A 72 -3.36 -0.06 -11.51
N GLU A 73 -2.31 0.24 -12.27
CA GLU A 73 -2.25 0.05 -13.74
C GLU A 73 -1.14 -0.93 -14.16
N ALA A 74 -0.39 -1.48 -13.20
CA ALA A 74 0.56 -2.58 -13.42
C ALA A 74 0.48 -3.65 -12.32
N ASP A 75 1.14 -4.78 -12.59
CA ASP A 75 1.33 -5.86 -11.62
C ASP A 75 1.97 -5.31 -10.33
N GLY A 76 1.43 -5.73 -9.19
CA GLY A 76 2.01 -5.45 -7.89
C GLY A 76 3.29 -6.24 -7.67
N GLN A 77 4.14 -5.74 -6.78
CA GLN A 77 5.26 -6.51 -6.25
C GLN A 77 4.75 -7.53 -5.21
N PRO A 78 5.43 -8.68 -5.05
CA PRO A 78 5.15 -9.54 -3.91
C PRO A 78 5.32 -8.79 -2.59
N GLU A 79 4.39 -9.03 -1.67
CA GLU A 79 4.36 -8.39 -0.37
C GLU A 79 4.02 -9.37 0.75
N TRP A 80 4.47 -9.03 1.95
CA TRP A 80 4.25 -9.81 3.17
C TRP A 80 4.28 -8.90 4.38
N HIS A 81 3.31 -9.10 5.26
CA HIS A 81 3.08 -8.30 6.46
C HIS A 81 3.18 -9.20 7.70
N GLU A 82 4.00 -8.82 8.69
CA GLU A 82 4.14 -9.64 9.91
C GLU A 82 2.95 -9.50 10.86
N THR A 83 2.47 -8.26 11.02
CA THR A 83 1.55 -7.84 12.09
C THR A 83 0.19 -7.37 11.56
N GLN A 84 -0.04 -7.51 10.25
CA GLN A 84 -1.24 -7.02 9.57
C GLN A 84 -1.86 -8.09 8.68
N ALA A 85 -3.19 -8.18 8.72
CA ALA A 85 -3.98 -8.89 7.72
C ALA A 85 -4.62 -7.88 6.77
N ASP A 86 -4.76 -8.24 5.50
CA ASP A 86 -5.36 -7.39 4.49
C ASP A 86 -6.75 -7.90 4.11
N VAL A 87 -7.73 -7.00 4.04
CA VAL A 87 -9.07 -7.32 3.51
C VAL A 87 -9.34 -6.43 2.31
N PHE A 88 -9.35 -7.02 1.12
CA PHE A 88 -9.65 -6.30 -0.11
C PHE A 88 -11.14 -6.36 -0.41
N PHE A 89 -11.71 -5.21 -0.80
CA PHE A 89 -13.03 -5.06 -1.38
C PHE A 89 -12.85 -4.52 -2.80
N VAL A 90 -13.10 -5.36 -3.79
CA VAL A 90 -12.81 -5.02 -5.19
C VAL A 90 -13.92 -4.15 -5.76
N GLN A 91 -13.54 -2.97 -6.27
CA GLN A 91 -14.48 -1.98 -6.78
C GLN A 91 -14.64 -2.07 -8.30
N SER A 92 -13.54 -2.22 -9.04
CA SER A 92 -13.58 -2.36 -10.50
C SER A 92 -12.28 -2.94 -11.06
N GLY A 93 -12.34 -3.35 -12.33
CA GLY A 93 -11.23 -4.01 -13.01
C GLY A 93 -11.13 -5.49 -12.63
N SER A 94 -9.97 -6.08 -12.91
CA SER A 94 -9.69 -7.46 -12.53
C SER A 94 -8.21 -7.69 -12.27
N ALA A 95 -7.90 -8.59 -11.35
CA ALA A 95 -6.54 -9.02 -11.06
C ALA A 95 -6.53 -10.48 -10.61
N THR A 96 -5.43 -11.18 -10.78
CA THR A 96 -5.16 -12.47 -10.17
C THR A 96 -4.34 -12.26 -8.90
N LEU A 97 -4.90 -12.66 -7.77
CA LEU A 97 -4.19 -12.77 -6.51
C LEU A 97 -3.37 -14.07 -6.52
N VAL A 98 -2.05 -13.94 -6.41
CA VAL A 98 -1.16 -15.04 -6.00
C VAL A 98 -1.01 -14.93 -4.49
N VAL A 99 -1.29 -15.99 -3.73
CA VAL A 99 -1.29 -15.94 -2.26
C VAL A 99 -0.90 -17.28 -1.63
N GLY A 100 -0.25 -17.20 -0.47
CA GLY A 100 0.26 -18.37 0.25
C GLY A 100 1.63 -18.81 -0.25
N GLY A 101 2.05 -20.02 0.12
CA GLY A 101 3.39 -20.52 -0.21
C GLY A 101 4.49 -19.77 0.56
N THR A 102 5.67 -19.63 -0.06
CA THR A 102 6.86 -19.04 0.56
C THR A 102 7.36 -17.83 -0.24
N LEU A 103 7.66 -16.73 0.45
CA LEU A 103 8.34 -15.58 -0.14
C LEU A 103 9.84 -15.83 -0.19
N LEU A 104 10.39 -16.01 -1.39
CA LEU A 104 11.81 -16.17 -1.63
C LEU A 104 12.43 -14.82 -1.99
N ASN A 105 13.61 -14.54 -1.44
CA ASN A 105 14.39 -13.33 -1.71
C ASN A 105 13.60 -12.01 -1.47
N GLY A 106 12.65 -12.03 -0.54
CA GLY A 106 11.93 -10.82 -0.12
C GLY A 106 12.83 -9.91 0.71
N GLU A 107 12.74 -8.62 0.46
CA GLU A 107 13.51 -7.58 1.12
C GLU A 107 12.69 -6.94 2.23
N THR A 108 13.29 -6.74 3.40
CA THR A 108 12.68 -5.93 4.46
C THR A 108 12.78 -4.46 4.09
N VAL A 109 11.64 -3.84 3.80
CA VAL A 109 11.56 -2.43 3.38
C VAL A 109 11.13 -1.49 4.50
N ALA A 110 10.50 -2.03 5.54
CA ALA A 110 10.17 -1.34 6.78
C ALA A 110 10.03 -2.37 7.92
N PRO A 111 9.99 -1.95 9.20
CA PRO A 111 9.70 -2.88 10.30
C PRO A 111 8.43 -3.66 10.02
N HIS A 112 8.48 -4.99 10.19
CA HIS A 112 7.33 -5.90 9.96
C HIS A 112 6.85 -6.01 8.51
N GLU A 113 7.59 -5.43 7.56
CA GLU A 113 7.18 -5.29 6.16
C GLU A 113 8.24 -5.87 5.22
N LYS A 114 7.80 -6.76 4.33
CA LYS A 114 8.64 -7.25 3.22
C LYS A 114 8.00 -6.96 1.88
N ARG A 115 8.85 -6.71 0.88
CA ARG A 115 8.49 -6.50 -0.54
C ARG A 115 9.48 -7.22 -1.45
N ASN A 116 9.24 -7.18 -2.76
CA ASN A 116 10.09 -7.78 -3.79
C ASN A 116 10.18 -9.31 -3.67
N GLY A 117 11.07 -9.93 -4.45
CA GLY A 117 11.28 -11.38 -4.45
C GLY A 117 10.28 -12.14 -5.32
N THR A 118 9.96 -13.38 -4.93
CA THR A 118 9.03 -14.25 -5.66
C THR A 118 8.25 -15.15 -4.71
N ILE A 119 6.98 -15.37 -5.00
CA ILE A 119 6.13 -16.31 -4.25
C ILE A 119 6.25 -17.70 -4.89
N GLN A 120 6.84 -18.65 -4.17
CA GLN A 120 6.91 -20.06 -4.57
C GLN A 120 5.75 -20.84 -3.94
N GLY A 121 5.00 -21.57 -4.77
CA GLY A 121 3.91 -22.45 -4.31
C GLY A 121 2.64 -21.73 -3.87
N GLY A 122 2.50 -20.44 -4.19
CA GLY A 122 1.25 -19.70 -3.97
C GLY A 122 0.14 -20.19 -4.91
N PHE A 123 -1.10 -20.21 -4.42
CA PHE A 123 -2.26 -20.50 -5.26
C PHE A 123 -2.78 -19.22 -5.90
N ARG A 124 -3.50 -19.37 -7.02
CA ARG A 124 -4.00 -18.25 -7.82
C ARG A 124 -5.51 -18.12 -7.67
N ARG A 125 -6.00 -16.91 -7.48
CA ARG A 125 -7.43 -16.58 -7.44
C ARG A 125 -7.70 -15.34 -8.29
N LYS A 126 -8.53 -15.47 -9.32
CA LYS A 126 -9.03 -14.30 -10.06
C LYS A 126 -9.98 -13.52 -9.17
N LEU A 127 -9.82 -12.20 -9.14
CA LEU A 127 -10.63 -11.23 -8.43
C LEU A 127 -11.28 -10.27 -9.44
N VAL A 128 -12.55 -9.99 -9.25
CA VAL A 128 -13.36 -9.05 -10.06
C VAL A 128 -14.20 -8.15 -9.15
N ALA A 129 -14.82 -7.12 -9.74
CA ALA A 129 -15.70 -6.20 -9.01
C ALA A 129 -16.74 -6.94 -8.14
N GLY A 130 -16.88 -6.53 -6.88
CA GLY A 130 -17.77 -7.15 -5.90
C GLY A 130 -17.14 -8.29 -5.09
N ASP A 131 -15.97 -8.80 -5.49
CA ASP A 131 -15.26 -9.79 -4.69
C ASP A 131 -14.70 -9.17 -3.40
N VAL A 132 -14.66 -9.99 -2.35
CA VAL A 132 -13.98 -9.69 -1.09
C VAL A 132 -13.00 -10.82 -0.79
N VAL A 133 -11.76 -10.48 -0.45
CA VAL A 133 -10.75 -11.44 -0.02
C VAL A 133 -10.06 -10.96 1.24
N ARG A 134 -9.86 -11.89 2.18
CA ARG A 134 -9.05 -11.65 3.39
C ARG A 134 -7.78 -12.47 3.31
N ILE A 135 -6.64 -11.81 3.46
CA ILE A 135 -5.30 -12.39 3.46
C ILE A 135 -4.77 -12.26 4.91
N PRO A 136 -4.48 -13.38 5.60
CA PRO A 136 -4.01 -13.32 6.98
C PRO A 136 -2.58 -12.76 7.07
N ALA A 137 -2.22 -12.28 8.27
CA ALA A 137 -0.85 -11.90 8.57
C ALA A 137 0.11 -13.07 8.31
N ARG A 138 1.35 -12.71 7.98
CA ARG A 138 2.44 -13.62 7.65
C ARG A 138 2.20 -14.48 6.41
N MET A 139 1.24 -14.10 5.55
CA MET A 139 0.98 -14.78 4.28
C MET A 139 1.42 -13.91 3.09
N PRO A 140 2.36 -14.40 2.25
CA PRO A 140 2.81 -13.61 1.13
C PRO A 140 1.74 -13.56 0.04
N HIS A 141 1.64 -12.41 -0.63
CA HIS A 141 0.66 -12.19 -1.67
C HIS A 141 1.15 -11.20 -2.74
N GLN A 142 0.53 -11.27 -3.92
CA GLN A 142 0.82 -10.41 -5.06
C GLN A 142 -0.43 -10.28 -5.92
N LEU A 143 -0.74 -9.07 -6.39
CA LEU A 143 -1.78 -8.85 -7.39
C LEU A 143 -1.15 -8.75 -8.78
N LEU A 144 -1.63 -9.55 -9.72
CA LEU A 144 -1.24 -9.52 -11.13
C LEU A 144 -2.43 -9.04 -11.96
N LEU A 145 -2.28 -8.00 -12.77
CA LEU A 145 -3.38 -7.49 -13.61
C LEU A 145 -3.67 -8.43 -14.77
N ASP A 146 -2.72 -9.29 -15.17
CA ASP A 146 -2.87 -10.24 -16.28
C ASP A 146 -3.40 -9.56 -17.57
N GLY A 147 -2.87 -8.38 -17.89
CA GLY A 147 -3.24 -7.58 -19.06
C GLY A 147 -4.48 -6.70 -18.89
N ALA A 148 -5.11 -6.67 -17.70
CA ALA A 148 -6.13 -5.67 -17.41
C ALA A 148 -5.52 -4.25 -17.36
N HIS A 149 -6.27 -3.24 -17.82
CA HIS A 149 -5.83 -1.84 -17.82
C HIS A 149 -5.68 -1.28 -16.41
N GLN A 150 -6.60 -1.63 -15.51
CA GLN A 150 -6.61 -1.12 -14.14
C GLN A 150 -7.26 -2.09 -13.16
N PHE A 151 -6.91 -1.97 -11.88
CA PHE A 151 -7.54 -2.66 -10.76
C PHE A 151 -7.73 -1.72 -9.57
N ASN A 152 -8.99 -1.54 -9.14
CA ASN A 152 -9.38 -0.62 -8.07
C ASN A 152 -9.99 -1.39 -6.91
N TYR A 153 -9.49 -1.14 -5.71
CA TYR A 153 -9.95 -1.82 -4.51
C TYR A 153 -9.74 -0.96 -3.27
N LEU A 154 -10.64 -1.12 -2.30
CA LEU A 154 -10.40 -0.69 -0.93
C LEU A 154 -9.67 -1.82 -0.21
N VAL A 155 -8.60 -1.51 0.51
CA VAL A 155 -8.00 -2.43 1.47
C VAL A 155 -8.22 -1.90 2.88
N VAL A 156 -8.71 -2.79 3.75
CA VAL A 156 -8.65 -2.60 5.20
C VAL A 156 -7.46 -3.39 5.72
N LYS A 157 -6.46 -2.68 6.26
CA LYS A 157 -5.33 -3.30 6.94
C LYS A 157 -5.68 -3.48 8.39
N VAL A 158 -5.93 -4.71 8.82
CA VAL A 158 -6.25 -5.06 10.22
C VAL A 158 -4.96 -5.32 10.97
N LYS A 159 -4.72 -4.55 12.04
CA LYS A 159 -3.53 -4.57 12.90
C LYS A 159 -3.76 -5.46 14.13
N GLY A 160 -2.67 -5.81 14.84
CA GLY A 160 -2.74 -6.49 16.14
C GLY A 160 -2.47 -8.01 16.12
N TYR A 161 -1.61 -8.47 15.20
CA TYR A 161 -1.11 -9.87 15.13
C TYR A 161 0.34 -10.04 15.61
#